data_AF-A0A1M7LCQ1-F1
#
_entry.id   AF-A0A1M7LCQ1-F1
#
_cell.length_a   1.000
_cell.length_b   1.000
_cell.length_c   1.000
_cell.angle_alpha   90.00
_cell.angle_beta   90.00
_cell.angle_gamma   90.00
#
_symmetry.space_group_name_H-M   'P 1'
#
loop_
_entity.id
_entity.type
_entity.pdbx_description
1 polymer ?
#
loop_
_entity_poly.entity_id
_entity_poly.type
_entity_poly.pdbx_seq_one_letter_code
_entity_poly.pdbx_strand_id
1 'polypeptide(L)'
;MDRRSFIRKNSQISLLAPLIPFSLDSLAVLAGQDKKPGWLIQMIANNDEAVERIQLRYVADPSSPFFGAILDTYGMATPHAATSFLKTGICSLISPESRFYQDEALVEKLSHSAAFLLHLQHEDGTIDLLSTNFHSTPDTGFVVKWLAPVWRLLDQSNVPGKEKILKPLYQFLIQGGEALKAGGIHTPNHRWVVCSALAELYKIKKDEGYPERAERWLMEGIDIDADGQYEEKSSYIYSSLSDRVLISIARGFDMPELLDHVRKNLEMNFYYLHPNGEIVTEASGRQDNSIIGTLENYYYPYRYLALEDGNPQFAAACKLIEETAFAKTTGFLYYFLEDPDLWRELPAPKPLPDNYARTFENSSLTRIRRGNYDASILGGSTVFFTFHKKEVVLQGIRMASAFFGKGQFAADSMTEDNGKYVLTSYLEGPYYQPFPEDRIPGDGDWAKMPRSERPTSEVQQLTSTVTITESEKGFLLEIDIRGTDHVPLAVELIFRPGGTFAGTVPHEELEDVVFLKDGKGKYSTGNSAIHFGPGLHRHSWVQIRGGLPKMDAPTAYLTGFTPFHHQIQID
;
A
#
# COMPACT_ATOMS: atom_id res chain seq x y z
N MET A 1 -41.49 -14.99 -2.36
CA MET A 1 -41.72 -15.54 -3.72
C MET A 1 -41.09 -16.92 -3.78
N ASP A 2 -41.85 -17.88 -4.30
CA ASP A 2 -41.78 -19.31 -4.00
C ASP A 2 -40.78 -20.08 -4.89
N ARG A 3 -40.06 -21.04 -4.29
CA ARG A 3 -38.81 -21.68 -4.75
C ARG A 3 -39.05 -23.00 -5.52
N ARG A 4 -40.08 -23.10 -6.37
CA ARG A 4 -40.52 -24.39 -6.96
C ARG A 4 -40.87 -24.41 -8.46
N SER A 5 -40.19 -23.65 -9.32
CA SER A 5 -40.50 -23.69 -10.76
C SER A 5 -39.31 -23.61 -11.73
N PHE A 6 -38.20 -24.34 -11.49
CA PHE A 6 -37.15 -24.43 -12.52
C PHE A 6 -36.60 -25.84 -12.81
N ILE A 7 -36.96 -26.87 -12.03
CA ILE A 7 -36.60 -28.25 -12.36
C ILE A 7 -37.77 -28.92 -13.08
N ARG A 8 -37.96 -28.58 -14.37
CA ARG A 8 -38.75 -29.37 -15.33
C ARG A 8 -38.64 -28.75 -16.72
N LYS A 9 -37.51 -28.99 -17.40
CA LYS A 9 -37.41 -29.06 -18.85
C LYS A 9 -36.04 -29.59 -19.23
N ASN A 10 -36.02 -30.53 -20.18
CA ASN A 10 -34.85 -31.14 -20.84
C ASN A 10 -34.34 -32.46 -20.27
N SER A 11 -35.27 -33.39 -20.03
CA SER A 11 -35.00 -34.81 -20.25
C SER A 11 -35.68 -35.26 -21.54
N GLN A 12 -34.97 -36.07 -22.33
CA GLN A 12 -35.37 -36.78 -23.57
C GLN A 12 -35.06 -36.11 -24.92
N ILE A 13 -33.82 -36.26 -25.38
CA ILE A 13 -33.53 -36.65 -26.76
C ILE A 13 -32.54 -37.81 -26.71
N SER A 14 -32.94 -38.97 -27.23
CA SER A 14 -32.17 -40.19 -27.32
C SER A 14 -31.29 -40.22 -28.58
N LEU A 15 -30.05 -40.69 -28.39
CA LEU A 15 -29.28 -41.64 -29.19
C LEU A 15 -29.19 -41.46 -30.72
N LEU A 16 -27.99 -41.12 -31.21
CA LEU A 16 -27.22 -41.87 -32.23
C LEU A 16 -25.94 -41.08 -32.62
N ALA A 17 -24.77 -41.51 -32.15
CA ALA A 17 -23.47 -41.18 -32.74
C ALA A 17 -22.43 -42.25 -32.34
N PRO A 18 -21.45 -42.58 -33.22
CA PRO A 18 -20.80 -43.88 -33.25
C PRO A 18 -19.64 -44.01 -32.25
N LEU A 19 -19.38 -45.26 -31.88
CA LEU A 19 -18.19 -45.75 -31.20
C LEU A 19 -16.91 -45.24 -31.91
N ILE A 20 -16.29 -44.20 -31.34
CA ILE A 20 -14.89 -43.84 -31.63
C ILE A 20 -14.03 -44.63 -30.64
N PRO A 21 -12.98 -45.35 -31.07
CA PRO A 21 -12.12 -46.08 -30.15
C PRO A 21 -11.41 -45.07 -29.24
N PHE A 22 -11.54 -45.24 -27.93
CA PHE A 22 -10.66 -44.59 -26.96
C PHE A 22 -9.21 -44.99 -27.30
N SER A 23 -8.46 -44.08 -27.93
CA SER A 23 -7.01 -44.23 -28.03
C SER A 23 -6.40 -43.95 -26.67
N LEU A 24 -5.43 -44.77 -26.28
CA LEU A 24 -4.61 -44.60 -25.07
C LEU A 24 -3.75 -43.31 -25.10
N ASP A 25 -3.86 -42.49 -26.14
CA ASP A 25 -3.17 -41.19 -26.27
C ASP A 25 -3.80 -40.08 -25.41
N SER A 26 -5.08 -40.21 -25.00
CA SER A 26 -5.74 -39.22 -24.13
C SER A 26 -5.34 -39.34 -22.65
N LEU A 27 -4.53 -40.34 -22.29
CA LEU A 27 -3.92 -40.47 -20.95
C LEU A 27 -2.45 -40.01 -20.91
N ALA A 28 -1.88 -39.61 -22.05
CA ALA A 28 -0.51 -39.11 -22.17
C ALA A 28 -0.40 -37.57 -22.16
N VAL A 29 -1.51 -36.85 -21.95
CA VAL A 29 -1.55 -35.37 -21.88
C VAL A 29 -1.34 -34.83 -20.44
N LEU A 30 -1.19 -35.70 -19.44
CA LEU A 30 -1.04 -35.30 -18.02
C LEU A 30 0.37 -35.57 -17.43
N ALA A 31 1.40 -35.68 -18.27
CA ALA A 31 2.79 -35.83 -17.81
C ALA A 31 3.78 -34.96 -18.59
N GLY A 32 3.37 -33.75 -19.00
CA GLY A 32 4.31 -32.68 -19.30
C GLY A 32 4.70 -32.01 -18.00
N GLN A 33 5.94 -32.16 -17.54
CA GLN A 33 6.49 -31.17 -16.60
C GLN A 33 6.50 -29.84 -17.36
N ASP A 34 5.53 -28.97 -17.08
CA ASP A 34 5.53 -27.63 -17.65
C ASP A 34 6.87 -26.98 -17.28
N LYS A 35 7.69 -26.76 -18.30
CA LYS A 35 9.03 -26.20 -18.09
C LYS A 35 8.85 -24.79 -17.56
N LYS A 36 9.34 -24.53 -16.33
CA LYS A 36 9.24 -23.20 -15.72
C LYS A 36 9.79 -22.13 -16.66
N PRO A 37 9.08 -21.00 -16.87
CA PRO A 37 9.55 -19.93 -17.72
C PRO A 37 10.78 -19.24 -17.11
N GLY A 38 11.62 -18.63 -17.95
CA GLY A 38 12.89 -18.06 -17.52
C GLY A 38 12.77 -17.02 -16.40
N TRP A 39 11.71 -16.21 -16.39
CA TRP A 39 11.45 -15.24 -15.32
C TRP A 39 11.21 -15.94 -13.97
N LEU A 40 10.51 -17.08 -13.95
CA LEU A 40 10.25 -17.83 -12.72
C LEU A 40 11.55 -18.48 -12.19
N ILE A 41 12.41 -18.97 -13.09
CA ILE A 41 13.75 -19.47 -12.73
C ILE A 41 14.57 -18.33 -12.09
N GLN A 42 14.54 -17.13 -12.66
CA GLN A 42 15.21 -15.96 -12.08
C GLN A 42 14.62 -15.59 -10.70
N MET A 43 13.29 -15.67 -10.54
CA MET A 43 12.65 -15.43 -9.25
C MET A 43 13.07 -16.46 -8.18
N ILE A 44 13.24 -17.73 -8.56
CA ILE A 44 13.80 -18.79 -7.68
C ILE A 44 15.24 -18.45 -7.28
N ALA A 45 16.08 -18.02 -8.23
CA ALA A 45 17.44 -17.59 -7.92
C ALA A 45 17.47 -16.40 -6.94
N ASN A 46 16.62 -15.39 -7.14
CA ASN A 46 16.49 -14.26 -6.20
C ASN A 46 16.02 -14.73 -4.80
N ASN A 47 15.14 -15.75 -4.75
CA ASN A 47 14.69 -16.34 -3.49
C ASN A 47 15.84 -17.06 -2.77
N ASP A 48 16.71 -17.74 -3.51
CA ASP A 48 17.90 -18.36 -2.93
C ASP A 48 18.86 -17.33 -2.32
N GLU A 49 19.00 -16.14 -2.90
CA GLU A 49 19.77 -15.05 -2.26
C GLU A 49 19.10 -14.57 -0.97
N ALA A 50 17.76 -14.52 -0.93
CA ALA A 50 17.02 -14.18 0.27
C ALA A 50 17.24 -15.22 1.38
N VAL A 51 17.23 -16.52 1.03
CA VAL A 51 17.54 -17.62 1.96
C VAL A 51 18.92 -17.45 2.58
N GLU A 52 19.96 -17.13 1.80
CA GLU A 52 21.30 -16.87 2.33
C GLU A 52 21.32 -15.67 3.29
N ARG A 53 20.72 -14.53 2.90
CA ARG A 53 20.66 -13.33 3.75
C ARG A 53 19.93 -13.59 5.07
N ILE A 54 18.84 -14.36 5.03
CA ILE A 54 18.04 -14.68 6.22
C ILE A 54 18.82 -15.60 7.16
N GLN A 55 19.54 -16.59 6.63
CA GLN A 55 20.33 -17.53 7.44
C GLN A 55 21.44 -16.86 8.26
N LEU A 56 21.91 -15.67 7.87
CA LEU A 56 22.88 -14.89 8.66
C LEU A 56 22.37 -14.52 10.06
N ARG A 57 21.05 -14.55 10.26
CA ARG A 57 20.39 -14.21 11.53
C ARG A 57 19.80 -15.44 12.24
N TYR A 58 20.19 -16.64 11.79
CA TYR A 58 19.75 -17.91 12.38
C TYR A 58 20.47 -18.19 13.70
N VAL A 59 19.70 -18.53 14.74
CA VAL A 59 20.23 -18.89 16.05
C VAL A 59 20.52 -20.39 16.10
N ALA A 60 21.80 -20.73 15.92
CA ALA A 60 22.27 -22.12 15.81
C ALA A 60 22.65 -22.78 17.15
N ASP A 61 22.77 -22.00 18.23
CA ASP A 61 23.18 -22.51 19.55
C ASP A 61 22.04 -23.30 20.22
N PRO A 62 22.16 -24.63 20.41
CA PRO A 62 21.11 -25.46 21.04
C PRO A 62 20.85 -25.12 22.51
N SER A 63 21.74 -24.39 23.17
CA SER A 63 21.54 -23.94 24.55
C SER A 63 20.78 -22.61 24.66
N SER A 64 20.61 -21.90 23.54
CA SER A 64 19.86 -20.66 23.48
C SER A 64 18.36 -20.91 23.68
N PRO A 65 17.64 -20.08 24.47
CA PRO A 65 16.18 -20.13 24.53
C PRO A 65 15.53 -19.80 23.18
N PHE A 66 16.29 -19.23 22.24
CA PHE A 66 15.86 -18.90 20.89
C PHE A 66 16.45 -19.85 19.84
N PHE A 67 16.88 -21.06 20.22
CA PHE A 67 17.38 -22.04 19.25
C PHE A 67 16.37 -22.27 18.11
N GLY A 68 16.84 -22.20 16.87
CA GLY A 68 15.98 -22.29 15.68
C GLY A 68 15.32 -20.98 15.27
N ALA A 69 15.46 -19.90 16.03
CA ALA A 69 14.90 -18.61 15.67
C ALA A 69 15.66 -17.94 14.50
N ILE A 70 14.95 -17.03 13.85
CA ILE A 70 15.53 -16.00 12.99
C ILE A 70 15.33 -14.67 13.69
N LEU A 71 16.42 -13.93 13.88
CA LEU A 71 16.34 -12.60 14.47
C LEU A 71 15.92 -11.58 13.42
N ASP A 72 15.02 -10.67 13.78
CA ASP A 72 14.62 -9.54 12.93
C ASP A 72 15.73 -8.47 12.83
N THR A 73 15.43 -7.32 12.24
CA THR A 73 16.40 -6.22 12.08
C THR A 73 16.82 -5.57 13.41
N TYR A 74 16.07 -5.82 14.48
CA TYR A 74 16.34 -5.32 15.83
C TYR A 74 16.91 -6.40 16.74
N GLY A 75 17.20 -7.59 16.21
CA GLY A 75 17.74 -8.71 16.98
C GLY A 75 16.67 -9.49 17.75
N MET A 76 15.37 -9.29 17.47
CA MET A 76 14.28 -9.98 18.17
C MET A 76 13.89 -11.27 17.46
N ALA A 77 13.67 -12.34 18.23
CA ALA A 77 13.13 -13.59 17.72
C ALA A 77 11.60 -13.49 17.60
N THR A 78 11.09 -13.31 16.37
CA THR A 78 9.66 -13.06 16.12
C THR A 78 9.00 -14.15 15.28
N PRO A 79 7.67 -14.36 15.41
CA PRO A 79 6.92 -15.24 14.52
C PRO A 79 7.07 -14.84 13.04
N HIS A 80 7.11 -13.54 12.76
CA HIS A 80 7.24 -12.97 11.42
C HIS A 80 8.60 -13.29 10.77
N ALA A 81 9.69 -13.20 11.54
CA ALA A 81 11.02 -13.55 11.04
C ALA A 81 11.14 -15.06 10.75
N ALA A 82 10.64 -15.91 11.65
CA ALA A 82 10.59 -17.36 11.43
C ALA A 82 9.74 -17.71 10.21
N THR A 83 8.57 -17.08 10.05
CA THR A 83 7.68 -17.25 8.90
C THR A 83 8.35 -16.87 7.59
N SER A 84 9.10 -15.77 7.56
CA SER A 84 9.86 -15.35 6.38
C SER A 84 10.83 -16.44 5.93
N PHE A 85 11.61 -16.99 6.87
CA PHE A 85 12.57 -18.06 6.56
C PHE A 85 11.91 -19.36 6.13
N LEU A 86 10.85 -19.77 6.81
CA LEU A 86 10.07 -20.97 6.45
C LEU A 86 9.52 -20.85 5.03
N LYS A 87 8.88 -19.73 4.71
CA LYS A 87 8.33 -19.44 3.38
C LYS A 87 9.42 -19.49 2.30
N THR A 88 10.51 -18.74 2.47
CA THR A 88 11.57 -18.65 1.46
C THR A 88 12.34 -19.95 1.33
N GLY A 89 12.70 -20.59 2.45
CA GLY A 89 13.51 -21.80 2.48
C GLY A 89 12.77 -23.00 1.90
N ILE A 90 11.48 -23.16 2.23
CA ILE A 90 10.68 -24.25 1.65
C ILE A 90 10.52 -24.07 0.14
N CYS A 91 10.27 -22.85 -0.35
CA CYS A 91 10.20 -22.60 -1.80
C CYS A 91 11.50 -23.00 -2.52
N SER A 92 12.66 -22.76 -1.90
CA SER A 92 13.96 -23.22 -2.43
C SER A 92 14.10 -24.75 -2.37
N LEU A 93 13.75 -25.38 -1.24
CA LEU A 93 13.84 -26.84 -1.08
C LEU A 93 13.07 -27.63 -2.15
N ILE A 94 11.89 -27.15 -2.54
CA ILE A 94 11.02 -27.85 -3.48
C ILE A 94 11.32 -27.57 -4.95
N SER A 95 12.10 -26.53 -5.26
CA SER A 95 12.32 -26.05 -6.63
C SER A 95 13.58 -26.69 -7.24
N PRO A 96 13.48 -27.55 -8.27
CA PRO A 96 14.65 -28.21 -8.89
C PRO A 96 15.74 -27.27 -9.40
N GLU A 97 15.37 -26.03 -9.75
CA GLU A 97 16.28 -24.99 -10.24
C GLU A 97 17.00 -24.23 -9.12
N SER A 98 16.59 -24.43 -7.87
CA SER A 98 17.24 -23.83 -6.70
C SER A 98 18.55 -24.53 -6.37
N ARG A 99 19.55 -23.77 -5.90
CA ARG A 99 20.79 -24.35 -5.36
C ARG A 99 20.58 -25.09 -4.02
N PHE A 100 19.44 -24.88 -3.37
CA PHE A 100 19.05 -25.58 -2.14
C PHE A 100 18.03 -26.68 -2.40
N TYR A 101 17.84 -27.11 -3.65
CA TYR A 101 16.90 -28.18 -3.97
C TYR A 101 17.22 -29.45 -3.17
N GLN A 102 16.28 -29.87 -2.32
CA GLN A 102 16.43 -31.02 -1.42
C GLN A 102 17.67 -30.96 -0.48
N ASP A 103 18.19 -29.77 -0.17
CA ASP A 103 19.36 -29.61 0.69
C ASP A 103 19.09 -30.05 2.14
N GLU A 104 19.80 -31.07 2.61
CA GLU A 104 19.61 -31.67 3.94
C GLU A 104 19.90 -30.68 5.07
N ALA A 105 20.92 -29.82 4.92
CA ALA A 105 21.28 -28.83 5.94
C ALA A 105 20.18 -27.77 6.10
N LEU A 106 19.56 -27.33 5.01
CA LEU A 106 18.42 -26.42 5.03
C LEU A 106 17.17 -27.08 5.62
N VAL A 107 16.92 -28.37 5.33
CA VAL A 107 15.84 -29.14 5.98
C VAL A 107 15.98 -29.12 7.51
N GLU A 108 17.17 -29.38 8.04
CA GLU A 108 17.39 -29.35 9.49
C GLU A 108 17.12 -27.97 10.09
N LYS A 109 17.66 -26.89 9.50
CA LYS A 109 17.43 -25.51 10.00
C LYS A 109 15.96 -25.10 9.94
N LEU A 110 15.26 -25.45 8.88
CA LEU A 110 13.83 -25.18 8.73
C LEU A 110 13.01 -25.99 9.74
N SER A 111 13.43 -27.22 10.06
CA SER A 111 12.76 -28.02 11.09
C SER A 111 12.85 -27.37 12.48
N HIS A 112 14.01 -26.84 12.86
CA HIS A 112 14.17 -26.09 14.10
C HIS A 112 13.34 -24.80 14.09
N SER A 113 13.30 -24.11 12.96
CA SER A 113 12.51 -22.88 12.80
C SER A 113 11.01 -23.13 12.89
N ALA A 114 10.53 -24.26 12.35
CA ALA A 114 9.13 -24.66 12.45
C ALA A 114 8.75 -25.04 13.89
N ALA A 115 9.61 -25.75 14.60
CA ALA A 115 9.43 -26.05 16.02
C ALA A 115 9.45 -24.77 16.87
N PHE A 116 10.35 -23.84 16.58
CA PHE A 116 10.41 -22.53 17.25
C PHE A 116 9.15 -21.70 17.00
N LEU A 117 8.66 -21.62 15.76
CA LEU A 117 7.41 -20.91 15.46
C LEU A 117 6.22 -21.50 16.22
N LEU A 118 6.11 -22.83 16.29
CA LEU A 118 5.08 -23.51 17.06
C LEU A 118 5.20 -23.20 18.57
N HIS A 119 6.43 -23.11 19.10
CA HIS A 119 6.66 -22.76 20.50
C HIS A 119 6.21 -21.33 20.85
N LEU A 120 6.26 -20.40 19.90
CA LEU A 120 5.76 -19.04 20.07
C LEU A 120 4.23 -18.91 20.02
N GLN A 121 3.52 -19.97 19.62
CA GLN A 121 2.06 -19.96 19.55
C GLN A 121 1.47 -20.11 20.95
N HIS A 122 0.53 -19.24 21.28
CA HIS A 122 -0.20 -19.28 22.55
C HIS A 122 -1.16 -20.47 22.60
N GLU A 123 -1.63 -20.82 23.80
CA GLU A 123 -2.59 -21.92 24.01
C GLU A 123 -3.91 -21.72 23.24
N ASP A 124 -4.30 -20.48 22.99
CA ASP A 124 -5.49 -20.11 22.20
C ASP A 124 -5.27 -20.19 20.68
N GLY A 125 -4.05 -20.54 20.23
CA GLY A 125 -3.66 -20.65 18.83
C GLY A 125 -3.16 -19.34 18.20
N THR A 126 -3.14 -18.23 18.94
CA THR A 126 -2.68 -16.94 18.41
C THR A 126 -1.16 -16.75 18.54
N ILE A 127 -0.64 -15.69 17.91
CA ILE A 127 0.76 -15.25 18.03
C ILE A 127 0.82 -13.74 18.32
N ASP A 128 2.00 -13.28 18.70
CA ASP A 128 2.26 -11.85 18.92
C ASP A 128 2.95 -11.19 17.71
N LEU A 129 2.55 -9.95 17.43
CA LEU A 129 3.36 -8.95 16.77
C LEU A 129 4.01 -8.09 17.85
N LEU A 130 5.26 -8.43 18.22
CA LEU A 130 5.97 -7.84 19.36
C LEU A 130 6.08 -6.31 19.35
N SER A 131 5.90 -5.67 18.18
CA SER A 131 5.87 -4.21 18.10
C SER A 131 4.59 -3.58 18.63
N THR A 132 3.45 -4.28 18.67
CA THR A 132 2.18 -3.65 19.09
C THR A 132 1.01 -4.59 19.42
N ASN A 133 0.90 -5.82 18.88
CA ASN A 133 -0.29 -6.66 19.07
C ASN A 133 0.05 -7.98 19.76
N PHE A 134 -0.65 -8.31 20.84
CA PHE A 134 -0.46 -9.53 21.62
C PHE A 134 -1.72 -10.39 21.56
N HIS A 135 -1.56 -11.71 21.50
CA HIS A 135 -2.64 -12.66 21.23
C HIS A 135 -3.47 -12.26 19.99
N SER A 136 -2.77 -11.98 18.89
CA SER A 136 -3.32 -11.26 17.76
C SER A 136 -3.90 -12.20 16.70
N THR A 137 -5.23 -12.30 16.65
CA THR A 137 -5.93 -13.02 15.59
C THR A 137 -5.54 -12.54 14.17
N PRO A 138 -5.46 -11.22 13.87
CA PRO A 138 -5.03 -10.77 12.55
C PRO A 138 -3.61 -11.20 12.18
N ASP A 139 -2.64 -11.07 13.10
CA ASP A 139 -1.24 -11.42 12.83
C ASP A 139 -1.07 -12.94 12.66
N THR A 140 -1.83 -13.75 13.42
CA THR A 140 -1.97 -15.19 13.14
C THR A 140 -2.51 -15.44 11.74
N GLY A 141 -3.54 -14.71 11.32
CA GLY A 141 -4.12 -14.79 9.97
C GLY A 141 -3.08 -14.49 8.88
N PHE A 142 -2.26 -13.45 9.07
CA PHE A 142 -1.17 -13.11 8.14
C PHE A 142 -0.17 -14.26 7.98
N VAL A 143 0.26 -14.88 9.08
CA VAL A 143 1.20 -16.01 9.04
C VAL A 143 0.56 -17.24 8.40
N VAL A 144 -0.67 -17.58 8.78
CA VAL A 144 -1.39 -18.75 8.26
C VAL A 144 -1.57 -18.67 6.74
N LYS A 145 -2.03 -17.52 6.20
CA LYS A 145 -2.25 -17.40 4.75
C LYS A 145 -0.96 -17.53 3.92
N TRP A 146 0.20 -17.25 4.52
CA TRP A 146 1.49 -17.42 3.85
C TRP A 146 2.01 -18.85 3.96
N LEU A 147 1.89 -19.47 5.14
CA LEU A 147 2.46 -20.80 5.39
C LEU A 147 1.58 -21.95 4.90
N ALA A 148 0.25 -21.79 4.83
CA ALA A 148 -0.63 -22.87 4.37
C ALA A 148 -0.35 -23.30 2.91
N PRO A 149 -0.20 -22.39 1.92
CA PRO A 149 0.20 -22.78 0.56
C PRO A 149 1.57 -23.46 0.52
N VAL A 150 2.53 -22.93 1.28
CA VAL A 150 3.90 -23.46 1.32
C VAL A 150 3.96 -24.83 1.97
N TRP A 151 3.14 -25.08 3.00
CA TRP A 151 2.99 -26.38 3.62
C TRP A 151 2.47 -27.41 2.61
N ARG A 152 1.43 -27.07 1.83
CA ARG A 152 0.88 -27.97 0.79
C ARG A 152 1.92 -28.27 -0.30
N LEU A 153 2.66 -27.26 -0.73
CA LEU A 153 3.75 -27.42 -1.70
C LEU A 153 4.84 -28.38 -1.19
N LEU A 154 5.24 -28.27 0.08
CA LEU A 154 6.20 -29.18 0.69
C LEU A 154 5.62 -30.60 0.83
N ASP A 155 4.37 -30.72 1.26
CA ASP A 155 3.67 -32.00 1.41
C ASP A 155 3.59 -32.77 0.09
N GLN A 156 3.38 -32.07 -1.03
CA GLN A 156 3.35 -32.66 -2.37
C GLN A 156 4.74 -32.91 -2.98
N SER A 157 5.82 -32.45 -2.34
CA SER A 157 7.19 -32.58 -2.84
C SER A 157 7.85 -33.92 -2.49
N ASN A 158 9.00 -34.21 -3.11
CA ASN A 158 9.83 -35.37 -2.80
C ASN A 158 11.03 -35.04 -1.89
N VAL A 159 11.01 -33.91 -1.17
CA VAL A 159 12.12 -33.50 -0.28
C VAL A 159 12.32 -34.53 0.83
N PRO A 160 13.52 -35.15 0.96
CA PRO A 160 13.81 -36.08 2.05
C PRO A 160 13.73 -35.39 3.41
N GLY A 161 13.17 -36.07 4.42
CA GLY A 161 13.09 -35.53 5.78
C GLY A 161 12.04 -34.41 5.98
N LYS A 162 11.25 -34.07 4.94
CA LYS A 162 10.21 -33.02 5.00
C LYS A 162 9.24 -33.12 6.19
N GLU A 163 9.00 -34.33 6.69
CA GLU A 163 8.15 -34.60 7.86
C GLU A 163 8.59 -33.84 9.13
N LYS A 164 9.90 -33.56 9.27
CA LYS A 164 10.43 -32.77 10.39
C LYS A 164 9.92 -31.32 10.37
N ILE A 165 9.57 -30.81 9.20
CA ILE A 165 9.03 -29.47 8.99
C ILE A 165 7.49 -29.53 8.96
N LEU A 166 6.93 -30.49 8.22
CA LEU A 166 5.47 -30.60 8.00
C LEU A 166 4.68 -30.78 9.29
N LYS A 167 5.18 -31.60 10.23
CA LYS A 167 4.47 -31.91 11.48
C LYS A 167 4.27 -30.69 12.38
N PRO A 168 5.32 -29.95 12.80
CA PRO A 168 5.13 -28.75 13.62
C PRO A 168 4.34 -27.66 12.90
N LEU A 169 4.53 -27.47 11.59
CA LEU A 169 3.74 -26.50 10.83
C LEU A 169 2.26 -26.89 10.72
N TYR A 170 1.94 -28.17 10.49
CA TYR A 170 0.55 -28.63 10.48
C TYR A 170 -0.13 -28.35 11.82
N GLN A 171 0.56 -28.66 12.93
CA GLN A 171 0.04 -28.36 14.26
C GLN A 171 -0.21 -26.86 14.44
N PHE A 172 0.77 -26.02 14.09
CA PHE A 172 0.64 -24.56 14.16
C PHE A 172 -0.56 -24.04 13.36
N LEU A 173 -0.71 -24.52 12.12
CA LEU A 173 -1.76 -24.11 11.19
C LEU A 173 -3.16 -24.50 11.70
N ILE A 174 -3.35 -25.72 12.21
CA ILE A 174 -4.64 -26.17 12.71
C ILE A 174 -5.01 -25.45 14.02
N GLN A 175 -4.06 -25.21 14.93
CA GLN A 175 -4.31 -24.42 16.15
C GLN A 175 -4.64 -22.96 15.81
N GLY A 176 -3.93 -22.37 14.85
CA GLY A 176 -4.27 -21.04 14.33
C GLY A 176 -5.66 -21.00 13.70
N GLY A 177 -6.08 -22.06 13.02
CA GLY A 177 -7.44 -22.20 12.48
C GLY A 177 -8.53 -22.11 13.56
N GLU A 178 -8.32 -22.71 14.73
CA GLU A 178 -9.26 -22.59 15.86
C GLU A 178 -9.34 -21.14 16.37
N ALA A 179 -8.21 -20.44 16.48
CA ALA A 179 -8.18 -19.02 16.84
C ALA A 179 -8.96 -18.16 15.83
N LEU A 180 -8.75 -18.39 14.54
CA LEU A 180 -9.37 -17.62 13.45
C LEU A 180 -10.89 -17.81 13.37
N LYS A 181 -11.42 -18.99 13.76
CA LYS A 181 -12.87 -19.26 13.81
C LYS A 181 -13.63 -18.40 14.83
N ALA A 182 -12.95 -17.87 15.85
CA ALA A 182 -13.58 -17.11 16.94
C ALA A 182 -13.04 -15.68 17.10
N GLY A 183 -11.78 -15.42 16.77
CA GLY A 183 -11.07 -14.18 17.07
C GLY A 183 -11.56 -12.94 16.31
N GLY A 184 -11.18 -11.77 16.82
CA GLY A 184 -11.59 -10.45 16.32
C GLY A 184 -10.55 -9.76 15.43
N ILE A 185 -10.90 -8.57 14.94
CA ILE A 185 -10.04 -7.72 14.09
C ILE A 185 -10.09 -6.27 14.58
N HIS A 186 -9.11 -5.44 14.18
CA HIS A 186 -9.07 -4.01 14.54
C HIS A 186 -8.94 -3.04 13.34
N THR A 187 -8.71 -3.52 12.12
CA THR A 187 -8.74 -2.70 10.88
C THR A 187 -9.53 -3.41 9.78
N PRO A 188 -10.05 -2.68 8.77
CA PRO A 188 -10.93 -3.27 7.75
C PRO A 188 -10.33 -4.44 6.96
N ASN A 189 -9.07 -4.33 6.48
CA ASN A 189 -8.42 -5.39 5.69
C ASN A 189 -8.23 -6.71 6.44
N HIS A 190 -8.17 -6.67 7.78
CA HIS A 190 -7.97 -7.88 8.58
C HIS A 190 -9.11 -8.88 8.39
N ARG A 191 -10.32 -8.43 8.03
CA ARG A 191 -11.44 -9.31 7.64
C ARG A 191 -11.04 -10.22 6.48
N TRP A 192 -10.47 -9.63 5.43
CA TRP A 192 -10.07 -10.35 4.21
C TRP A 192 -8.84 -11.23 4.46
N VAL A 193 -7.92 -10.79 5.32
CA VAL A 193 -6.77 -11.62 5.75
C VAL A 193 -7.24 -12.88 6.48
N VAL A 194 -8.16 -12.74 7.45
CA VAL A 194 -8.72 -13.88 8.19
C VAL A 194 -9.49 -14.81 7.24
N CYS A 195 -10.32 -14.27 6.35
CA CYS A 195 -11.06 -15.08 5.37
C CYS A 195 -10.11 -15.85 4.44
N SER A 196 -9.04 -15.23 3.95
CA SER A 196 -8.03 -15.89 3.13
C SER A 196 -7.30 -16.98 3.90
N ALA A 197 -6.90 -16.73 5.15
CA ALA A 197 -6.27 -17.74 5.98
C ALA A 197 -7.17 -18.98 6.17
N LEU A 198 -8.47 -18.76 6.44
CA LEU A 198 -9.46 -19.83 6.56
C LEU A 198 -9.66 -20.58 5.24
N ALA A 199 -9.71 -19.88 4.11
CA ALA A 199 -9.80 -20.48 2.77
C ALA A 199 -8.57 -21.37 2.48
N GLU A 200 -7.38 -20.91 2.86
CA GLU A 200 -6.15 -21.67 2.71
C GLU A 200 -6.08 -22.89 3.64
N LEU A 201 -6.58 -22.80 4.87
CA LEU A 201 -6.70 -23.93 5.80
C LEU A 201 -7.74 -24.95 5.32
N TYR A 202 -8.83 -24.51 4.70
CA TYR A 202 -9.86 -25.41 4.16
C TYR A 202 -9.35 -26.30 3.01
N LYS A 203 -8.27 -25.90 2.34
CA LYS A 203 -7.55 -26.75 1.36
C LYS A 203 -6.70 -27.83 2.04
N ILE A 204 -6.33 -27.67 3.31
CA ILE A 204 -5.54 -28.63 4.10
C ILE A 204 -6.47 -29.58 4.87
N LYS A 205 -7.46 -29.04 5.58
CA LYS A 205 -8.41 -29.80 6.39
C LYS A 205 -9.82 -29.25 6.15
N LYS A 206 -10.73 -30.11 5.68
CA LYS A 206 -12.13 -29.78 5.49
C LYS A 206 -12.84 -29.66 6.84
N ASP A 207 -12.92 -28.44 7.34
CA ASP A 207 -13.63 -28.04 8.58
C ASP A 207 -14.65 -26.95 8.19
N GLU A 208 -15.94 -27.23 8.36
CA GLU A 208 -17.04 -26.33 7.98
C GLU A 208 -17.03 -25.02 8.79
N GLY A 209 -16.38 -24.98 9.95
CA GLY A 209 -16.24 -23.74 10.71
C GLY A 209 -15.40 -22.68 9.98
N TYR A 210 -14.56 -23.07 9.01
CA TYR A 210 -13.77 -22.15 8.20
C TYR A 210 -14.63 -21.33 7.22
N PRO A 211 -15.39 -21.94 6.28
CA PRO A 211 -16.30 -21.19 5.42
C PRO A 211 -17.39 -20.46 6.23
N GLU A 212 -17.94 -21.06 7.29
CA GLU A 212 -18.95 -20.39 8.14
C GLU A 212 -18.40 -19.11 8.79
N ARG A 213 -17.15 -19.10 9.25
CA ARG A 213 -16.53 -17.89 9.79
C ARG A 213 -16.25 -16.86 8.70
N ALA A 214 -15.76 -17.28 7.55
CA ALA A 214 -15.46 -16.37 6.45
C ALA A 214 -16.74 -15.70 5.92
N GLU A 215 -17.83 -16.45 5.76
CA GLU A 215 -19.13 -15.92 5.33
C GLU A 215 -19.61 -14.79 6.25
N ARG A 216 -19.48 -14.95 7.57
CA ARG A 216 -19.86 -13.90 8.53
C ARG A 216 -19.15 -12.56 8.30
N TRP A 217 -17.87 -12.59 7.92
CA TRP A 217 -17.14 -11.37 7.58
C TRP A 217 -17.53 -10.83 6.20
N LEU A 218 -17.71 -11.72 5.22
CA LEU A 218 -18.10 -11.34 3.86
C LEU A 218 -19.50 -10.74 3.78
N MET A 219 -20.40 -11.09 4.70
CA MET A 219 -21.72 -10.47 4.85
C MET A 219 -21.68 -8.97 5.15
N GLU A 220 -20.56 -8.43 5.64
CA GLU A 220 -20.37 -6.99 5.82
C GLU A 220 -20.13 -6.25 4.49
N GLY A 221 -19.86 -6.98 3.40
CA GLY A 221 -19.54 -6.44 2.09
C GLY A 221 -18.08 -6.04 1.93
N ILE A 222 -17.57 -6.16 0.70
CA ILE A 222 -16.22 -5.68 0.37
C ILE A 222 -16.20 -4.16 0.38
N ASP A 223 -15.29 -3.59 1.16
CA ASP A 223 -15.15 -2.16 1.47
C ASP A 223 -14.41 -1.40 0.36
N ILE A 224 -14.85 -1.57 -0.89
CA ILE A 224 -14.32 -0.89 -2.07
C ILE A 224 -15.33 0.13 -2.61
N ASP A 225 -14.87 1.35 -2.85
CA ASP A 225 -15.72 2.44 -3.30
C ASP A 225 -15.99 2.44 -4.82
N ALA A 226 -16.68 3.48 -5.31
CA ALA A 226 -16.99 3.66 -6.72
C ALA A 226 -15.73 3.81 -7.61
N ASP A 227 -14.65 4.32 -7.05
CA ASP A 227 -13.38 4.64 -7.71
C ASP A 227 -12.41 3.47 -7.75
N GLY A 228 -12.65 2.42 -6.94
CA GLY A 228 -11.78 1.25 -6.83
C GLY A 228 -10.80 1.32 -5.67
N GLN A 229 -10.98 2.23 -4.72
CA GLN A 229 -10.20 2.29 -3.49
C GLN A 229 -10.86 1.49 -2.38
N TYR A 230 -10.05 0.70 -1.67
CA TYR A 230 -10.46 0.11 -0.40
C TYR A 230 -10.46 1.17 0.71
N GLU A 231 -11.19 0.93 1.79
CA GLU A 231 -11.36 1.86 2.92
C GLU A 231 -10.04 2.45 3.46
N GLU A 232 -8.96 1.66 3.49
CA GLU A 232 -7.66 2.13 3.99
C GLU A 232 -6.94 3.13 3.08
N LYS A 233 -7.37 3.27 1.82
CA LYS A 233 -6.78 4.18 0.81
C LYS A 233 -5.26 4.00 0.64
N SER A 234 -4.77 2.79 0.89
CA SER A 234 -3.34 2.46 0.93
C SER A 234 -2.94 1.74 -0.35
N SER A 235 -2.71 2.53 -1.38
CA SER A 235 -2.35 2.07 -2.72
C SER A 235 -1.10 1.20 -2.74
N TYR A 236 -0.10 1.41 -1.88
CA TYR A 236 1.14 0.63 -1.95
C TYR A 236 1.09 -0.67 -1.14
N ILE A 237 0.54 -0.62 0.08
CA ILE A 237 0.54 -1.78 1.00
C ILE A 237 -0.79 -2.51 1.00
N TYR A 238 -1.86 -1.90 1.54
CA TYR A 238 -3.05 -2.64 1.93
C TYR A 238 -4.03 -2.91 0.79
N SER A 239 -4.09 -2.06 -0.23
CA SER A 239 -4.91 -2.33 -1.43
C SER A 239 -4.40 -3.57 -2.16
N SER A 240 -3.08 -3.63 -2.41
CA SER A 240 -2.45 -4.81 -3.00
C SER A 240 -2.62 -6.06 -2.13
N LEU A 241 -2.62 -5.92 -0.81
CA LEU A 241 -2.87 -7.02 0.12
C LEU A 241 -4.28 -7.56 -0.05
N SER A 242 -5.27 -6.66 -0.05
CA SER A 242 -6.69 -6.97 -0.22
C SER A 242 -6.93 -7.72 -1.52
N ASP A 243 -6.34 -7.26 -2.63
CA ASP A 243 -6.40 -7.96 -3.92
C ASP A 243 -5.90 -9.41 -3.82
N ARG A 244 -4.72 -9.62 -3.23
CA ARG A 244 -4.15 -10.98 -3.09
C ARG A 244 -5.03 -11.89 -2.25
N VAL A 245 -5.56 -11.40 -1.13
CA VAL A 245 -6.37 -12.21 -0.22
C VAL A 245 -7.76 -12.49 -0.79
N LEU A 246 -8.35 -11.55 -1.53
CA LEU A 246 -9.62 -11.76 -2.23
C LEU A 246 -9.48 -12.80 -3.34
N ILE A 247 -8.37 -12.82 -4.10
CA ILE A 247 -8.08 -13.91 -5.04
C ILE A 247 -7.98 -15.26 -4.31
N SER A 248 -7.27 -15.32 -3.17
CA SER A 248 -7.19 -16.56 -2.38
C SER A 248 -8.55 -17.04 -1.88
N ILE A 249 -9.43 -16.13 -1.44
CA ILE A 249 -10.80 -16.47 -1.00
C ILE A 249 -11.61 -16.98 -2.19
N ALA A 250 -11.60 -16.28 -3.32
CA ALA A 250 -12.29 -16.67 -4.54
C ALA A 250 -11.93 -18.09 -4.96
N ARG A 251 -10.63 -18.43 -4.94
CA ARG A 251 -10.12 -19.77 -5.28
C ARG A 251 -10.41 -20.83 -4.20
N GLY A 252 -10.43 -20.44 -2.93
CA GLY A 252 -10.57 -21.40 -1.82
C GLY A 252 -12.00 -21.78 -1.48
N PHE A 253 -12.96 -20.89 -1.76
CA PHE A 253 -14.39 -21.09 -1.51
C PHE A 253 -15.27 -21.02 -2.77
N ASP A 254 -14.66 -21.03 -3.96
CA ASP A 254 -15.36 -20.96 -5.25
C ASP A 254 -16.29 -19.72 -5.37
N MET A 255 -15.74 -18.54 -5.04
CA MET A 255 -16.45 -17.25 -5.04
C MET A 255 -15.87 -16.29 -6.11
N PRO A 256 -16.06 -16.55 -7.41
CA PRO A 256 -15.47 -15.77 -8.50
C PRO A 256 -15.93 -14.31 -8.52
N GLU A 257 -17.09 -13.98 -7.94
CA GLU A 257 -17.62 -12.63 -7.83
C GLU A 257 -16.68 -11.68 -7.06
N LEU A 258 -15.84 -12.21 -6.16
CA LEU A 258 -14.88 -11.39 -5.42
C LEU A 258 -13.79 -10.79 -6.34
N LEU A 259 -13.55 -11.41 -7.50
CA LEU A 259 -12.57 -10.94 -8.46
C LEU A 259 -12.98 -9.60 -9.11
N ASP A 260 -14.26 -9.25 -9.11
CA ASP A 260 -14.71 -7.96 -9.65
C ASP A 260 -14.21 -6.78 -8.82
N HIS A 261 -14.08 -6.95 -7.51
CA HIS A 261 -13.47 -5.94 -6.63
C HIS A 261 -11.97 -5.78 -6.91
N VAL A 262 -11.28 -6.90 -7.14
CA VAL A 262 -9.85 -6.91 -7.49
C VAL A 262 -9.62 -6.21 -8.82
N ARG A 263 -10.39 -6.56 -9.86
CA ARG A 263 -10.32 -5.89 -11.18
C ARG A 263 -10.46 -4.38 -11.05
N LYS A 264 -11.44 -3.94 -10.27
CA LYS A 264 -11.71 -2.52 -10.04
C LYS A 264 -10.53 -1.79 -9.40
N ASN A 265 -9.89 -2.40 -8.40
CA ASN A 265 -8.69 -1.82 -7.78
C ASN A 265 -7.51 -1.78 -8.75
N LEU A 266 -7.26 -2.86 -9.48
CA LEU A 266 -6.19 -2.93 -10.47
C LEU A 266 -6.35 -1.89 -11.59
N GLU A 267 -7.58 -1.66 -12.07
CA GLU A 267 -7.87 -0.64 -13.07
C GLU A 267 -7.70 0.79 -12.53
N MET A 268 -8.06 1.02 -11.27
CA MET A 268 -7.83 2.30 -10.59
C MET A 268 -6.33 2.62 -10.51
N ASN A 269 -5.49 1.62 -10.22
CA ASN A 269 -4.04 1.79 -10.08
C ASN A 269 -3.36 2.34 -11.34
N PHE A 270 -3.95 2.19 -12.54
CA PHE A 270 -3.42 2.80 -13.76
C PHE A 270 -3.31 4.33 -13.69
N TYR A 271 -4.14 4.96 -12.87
CA TYR A 271 -4.18 6.40 -12.64
C TYR A 271 -3.36 6.83 -11.41
N TYR A 272 -2.88 5.86 -10.64
CA TYR A 272 -2.01 6.04 -9.48
C TYR A 272 -0.54 5.74 -9.83
N LEU A 273 -0.15 5.94 -11.08
CA LEU A 273 1.23 5.77 -11.53
C LEU A 273 1.86 7.09 -11.95
N HIS A 274 3.08 7.29 -11.50
CA HIS A 274 3.98 8.33 -11.98
C HIS A 274 4.73 7.88 -13.26
N PRO A 275 5.28 8.79 -14.08
CA PRO A 275 6.05 8.48 -15.28
C PRO A 275 7.24 7.55 -15.09
N ASN A 276 7.85 7.56 -13.91
CA ASN A 276 8.96 6.68 -13.56
C ASN A 276 8.51 5.30 -13.03
N GLY A 277 7.21 5.00 -13.02
CA GLY A 277 6.66 3.73 -12.55
C GLY A 277 6.43 3.66 -11.04
N GLU A 278 6.70 4.74 -10.30
CA GLU A 278 6.31 4.84 -8.89
C GLU A 278 4.80 4.88 -8.75
N ILE A 279 4.30 4.29 -7.67
CA ILE A 279 2.90 4.37 -7.30
C ILE A 279 2.65 5.62 -6.43
N VAL A 280 1.52 6.28 -6.66
CA VAL A 280 1.02 7.42 -5.88
C VAL A 280 0.61 6.92 -4.51
N THR A 281 1.15 7.53 -3.45
CA THR A 281 0.88 7.15 -2.04
C THR A 281 0.40 8.31 -1.18
N GLU A 282 0.40 9.54 -1.72
CA GLU A 282 0.15 10.78 -0.99
C GLU A 282 -1.29 10.89 -0.47
N ALA A 283 -2.23 10.16 -1.09
CA ALA A 283 -3.62 10.09 -0.66
C ALA A 283 -3.89 9.02 0.43
N SER A 284 -2.86 8.28 0.86
CA SER A 284 -3.04 7.24 1.89
C SER A 284 -3.26 7.84 3.28
N GLY A 285 -4.21 7.27 4.02
CA GLY A 285 -4.40 7.55 5.45
C GLY A 285 -3.56 6.66 6.37
N ARG A 286 -2.63 5.88 5.82
CA ARG A 286 -1.89 4.83 6.54
C ARG A 286 -0.38 5.06 6.48
N GLN A 287 0.37 4.11 7.04
CA GLN A 287 1.83 4.15 7.14
C GLN A 287 2.57 4.23 5.80
N ASP A 288 1.90 3.91 4.68
CA ASP A 288 2.47 4.06 3.35
C ASP A 288 2.32 5.44 2.74
N ASN A 289 1.68 6.39 3.44
CA ASN A 289 1.67 7.78 3.00
C ASN A 289 3.10 8.28 2.78
N SER A 290 3.34 8.85 1.60
CA SER A 290 4.64 9.38 1.19
C SER A 290 5.77 8.34 1.08
N ILE A 291 5.46 7.03 1.16
CA ILE A 291 6.44 6.00 0.81
C ILE A 291 6.66 6.02 -0.70
N ILE A 292 7.92 5.98 -1.10
CA ILE A 292 8.33 5.80 -2.49
C ILE A 292 8.34 4.29 -2.77
N GLY A 293 7.42 3.85 -3.61
CA GLY A 293 7.23 2.45 -3.97
C GLY A 293 6.88 2.28 -5.44
N THR A 294 6.92 1.04 -5.91
CA THR A 294 6.53 0.64 -7.28
C THR A 294 5.34 -0.34 -7.21
N LEU A 295 5.00 -1.01 -8.31
CA LEU A 295 3.86 -1.94 -8.38
C LEU A 295 4.20 -3.40 -7.97
N GLU A 296 5.33 -3.68 -7.34
CA GLU A 296 5.80 -5.05 -7.05
C GLU A 296 4.77 -5.91 -6.31
N ASN A 297 4.00 -5.29 -5.42
CA ASN A 297 2.99 -5.97 -4.62
C ASN A 297 1.78 -6.44 -5.45
N TYR A 298 1.59 -5.88 -6.64
CA TYR A 298 0.51 -6.21 -7.55
C TYR A 298 0.88 -7.25 -8.62
N TYR A 299 2.12 -7.76 -8.63
CA TYR A 299 2.56 -8.69 -9.69
C TYR A 299 1.67 -9.94 -9.77
N TYR A 300 1.37 -10.57 -8.64
CA TYR A 300 0.47 -11.74 -8.60
C TYR A 300 -0.96 -11.37 -9.04
N PRO A 301 -1.63 -10.35 -8.46
CA PRO A 301 -2.97 -9.94 -8.91
C PRO A 301 -3.07 -9.60 -10.39
N TYR A 302 -2.15 -8.79 -10.92
CA TYR A 302 -2.15 -8.46 -12.35
C TYR A 302 -1.93 -9.68 -13.22
N ARG A 303 -0.97 -10.55 -12.87
CA ARG A 303 -0.67 -11.74 -13.67
C ARG A 303 -1.83 -12.73 -13.67
N TYR A 304 -2.46 -12.93 -12.51
CA TYR A 304 -3.63 -13.78 -12.37
C TYR A 304 -4.78 -13.31 -13.28
N LEU A 305 -5.20 -12.04 -13.15
CA LEU A 305 -6.32 -11.52 -13.94
C LEU A 305 -5.97 -11.24 -15.41
N ALA A 306 -4.70 -10.98 -15.75
CA ALA A 306 -4.27 -10.89 -17.15
C ALA A 306 -4.49 -12.21 -17.89
N LEU A 307 -4.23 -13.34 -17.23
CA LEU A 307 -4.38 -14.68 -17.81
C LEU A 307 -5.82 -15.18 -17.75
N GLU A 308 -6.52 -14.93 -16.64
CA GLU A 308 -7.93 -15.30 -16.47
C GLU A 308 -8.82 -14.56 -17.49
N ASP A 309 -8.62 -13.25 -17.64
CA ASP A 309 -9.49 -12.41 -18.46
C ASP A 309 -8.97 -12.20 -19.89
N GLY A 310 -7.73 -12.63 -20.18
CA GLY A 310 -7.02 -12.23 -21.39
C GLY A 310 -6.79 -10.72 -21.48
N ASN A 311 -6.65 -10.03 -20.34
CA ASN A 311 -6.62 -8.57 -20.26
C ASN A 311 -5.25 -8.00 -20.69
N PRO A 312 -5.18 -7.24 -21.81
CA PRO A 312 -3.91 -6.75 -22.34
C PRO A 312 -3.32 -5.58 -21.54
N GLN A 313 -4.12 -4.83 -20.77
CA GLN A 313 -3.60 -3.75 -19.92
C GLN A 313 -3.01 -4.30 -18.61
N PHE A 314 -3.60 -5.34 -18.03
CA PHE A 314 -2.98 -6.06 -16.91
C PHE A 314 -1.66 -6.72 -17.32
N ALA A 315 -1.57 -7.27 -18.53
CA ALA A 315 -0.30 -7.74 -19.08
C ALA A 315 0.74 -6.62 -19.22
N ALA A 316 0.35 -5.41 -19.61
CA ALA A 316 1.25 -4.26 -19.64
C ALA A 316 1.71 -3.83 -18.23
N ALA A 317 0.85 -3.90 -17.22
CA ALA A 317 1.24 -3.67 -15.83
C ALA A 317 2.24 -4.72 -15.32
N CYS A 318 2.07 -6.00 -15.67
CA CYS A 318 3.07 -7.03 -15.39
C CYS A 318 4.43 -6.69 -16.02
N LYS A 319 4.45 -6.25 -17.28
CA LYS A 319 5.68 -5.86 -17.98
C LYS A 319 6.37 -4.67 -17.30
N LEU A 320 5.59 -3.67 -16.89
CA LEU A 320 6.11 -2.53 -16.13
C LEU A 320 6.75 -2.98 -14.81
N ILE A 321 6.15 -3.92 -14.09
CA ILE A 321 6.71 -4.46 -12.84
C ILE A 321 8.00 -5.26 -13.13
N GLU A 322 8.01 -6.06 -14.19
CA GLU A 322 9.19 -6.82 -14.62
C GLU A 322 10.38 -5.90 -14.94
N GLU A 323 10.11 -4.71 -15.47
CA GLU A 323 11.14 -3.71 -15.79
C GLU A 323 11.59 -2.89 -14.57
N THR A 324 10.67 -2.51 -13.69
CA THR A 324 10.95 -1.55 -12.60
C THR A 324 11.27 -2.18 -11.25
N ALA A 325 10.74 -3.38 -10.97
CA ALA A 325 10.69 -3.89 -9.60
C ALA A 325 10.75 -5.42 -9.47
N PHE A 326 11.14 -6.15 -10.53
CA PHE A 326 11.07 -7.61 -10.56
C PHE A 326 11.70 -8.29 -9.34
N ALA A 327 12.90 -7.87 -8.93
CA ALA A 327 13.59 -8.45 -7.77
C ALA A 327 12.80 -8.32 -6.45
N LYS A 328 11.94 -7.30 -6.33
CA LYS A 328 11.10 -7.09 -5.14
C LYS A 328 9.86 -7.99 -5.12
N THR A 329 9.49 -8.59 -6.25
CA THR A 329 8.33 -9.50 -6.35
C THR A 329 8.61 -10.88 -5.75
N THR A 330 9.87 -11.22 -5.47
CA THR A 330 10.31 -12.54 -4.98
C THR A 330 9.59 -13.01 -3.72
N GLY A 331 9.12 -12.09 -2.87
CA GLY A 331 8.33 -12.43 -1.68
C GLY A 331 7.01 -13.16 -1.98
N PHE A 332 6.57 -13.18 -3.24
CA PHE A 332 5.34 -13.79 -3.74
C PHE A 332 5.57 -15.09 -4.53
N LEU A 333 6.80 -15.62 -4.55
CA LEU A 333 7.17 -16.82 -5.32
C LEU A 333 6.21 -18.01 -5.13
N TYR A 334 5.75 -18.26 -3.90
CA TYR A 334 4.86 -19.37 -3.58
C TYR A 334 3.55 -19.36 -4.38
N TYR A 335 3.00 -18.20 -4.75
CA TYR A 335 1.80 -18.14 -5.60
C TYR A 335 2.07 -18.74 -6.98
N PHE A 336 3.24 -18.46 -7.54
CA PHE A 336 3.64 -18.98 -8.85
C PHE A 336 4.03 -20.45 -8.77
N LEU A 337 4.58 -20.93 -7.65
CA LEU A 337 4.87 -22.36 -7.49
C LEU A 337 3.60 -23.18 -7.27
N GLU A 338 2.60 -22.62 -6.58
CA GLU A 338 1.32 -23.27 -6.32
C GLU A 338 0.43 -23.38 -7.56
N ASP A 339 0.52 -22.42 -8.47
CA ASP A 339 -0.38 -22.32 -9.62
C ASP A 339 0.39 -22.29 -10.95
N PRO A 340 0.61 -23.47 -11.58
CA PRO A 340 1.26 -23.55 -12.89
C PRO A 340 0.52 -22.84 -14.02
N ASP A 341 -0.79 -22.54 -13.90
CA ASP A 341 -1.51 -21.78 -14.94
C ASP A 341 -0.96 -20.36 -15.07
N LEU A 342 -0.32 -19.85 -14.02
CA LEU A 342 0.41 -18.59 -14.03
C LEU A 342 1.70 -18.65 -14.83
N TRP A 343 2.16 -19.80 -15.32
CA TRP A 343 3.41 -19.89 -16.11
C TRP A 343 3.20 -19.58 -17.58
N ARG A 344 1.94 -19.58 -18.04
CA ARG A 344 1.54 -19.26 -19.40
C ARG A 344 2.05 -17.89 -19.85
N GLU A 345 2.24 -17.75 -21.15
CA GLU A 345 2.55 -16.45 -21.74
C GLU A 345 1.40 -15.48 -21.49
N LEU A 346 1.75 -14.24 -21.12
CA LEU A 346 0.78 -13.16 -20.97
C LEU A 346 0.20 -12.79 -22.36
N PRO A 347 -1.05 -12.30 -22.42
CA PRO A 347 -1.58 -11.74 -23.65
C PRO A 347 -0.74 -10.54 -24.11
N ALA A 348 -0.82 -10.21 -25.40
CA ALA A 348 -0.08 -9.09 -25.98
C ALA A 348 -0.43 -7.77 -25.23
N PRO A 349 0.57 -7.05 -24.70
CA PRO A 349 0.32 -5.90 -23.83
C PRO A 349 -0.26 -4.72 -24.61
N LYS A 350 -1.21 -4.01 -24.00
CA LYS A 350 -1.74 -2.72 -24.47
C LYS A 350 -1.26 -1.60 -23.53
N PRO A 351 -0.81 -0.45 -24.04
CA PRO A 351 -0.31 0.65 -23.22
C PRO A 351 -1.25 1.06 -22.08
N LEU A 352 -0.67 1.39 -20.93
CA LEU A 352 -1.38 2.02 -19.82
C LEU A 352 -1.73 3.47 -20.17
N PRO A 353 -2.80 4.05 -19.59
CA PRO A 353 -3.16 5.45 -19.79
C PRO A 353 -2.01 6.39 -19.39
N ASP A 354 -1.62 7.29 -20.29
CA ASP A 354 -0.61 8.33 -20.05
C ASP A 354 -1.16 9.75 -20.32
N ASN A 355 -2.43 9.87 -20.69
CA ASN A 355 -3.10 11.14 -20.89
C ASN A 355 -4.50 11.13 -20.28
N TYR A 356 -4.67 11.79 -19.14
CA TYR A 356 -5.94 11.89 -18.42
C TYR A 356 -5.96 13.03 -17.42
N ALA A 357 -7.16 13.51 -17.07
CA ALA A 357 -7.42 14.23 -15.83
C ALA A 357 -8.57 13.49 -15.14
N ARG A 358 -8.36 13.01 -13.92
CA ARG A 358 -9.32 12.18 -13.20
C ARG A 358 -9.37 12.56 -11.72
N THR A 359 -10.57 12.87 -11.25
CA THR A 359 -10.86 13.15 -9.85
C THR A 359 -11.39 11.89 -9.18
N PHE A 360 -10.83 11.59 -8.00
CA PHE A 360 -11.16 10.46 -7.11
C PHE A 360 -11.81 11.05 -5.86
N GLU A 361 -13.15 11.11 -5.87
CA GLU A 361 -13.93 11.88 -4.90
C GLU A 361 -13.69 11.39 -3.46
N ASN A 362 -13.70 10.08 -3.26
CA ASN A 362 -13.54 9.49 -1.93
C ASN A 362 -12.13 9.68 -1.35
N SER A 363 -11.11 9.80 -2.20
CA SER A 363 -9.74 10.12 -1.78
C SER A 363 -9.46 11.63 -1.75
N SER A 364 -10.40 12.46 -2.20
CA SER A 364 -10.19 13.89 -2.43
C SER A 364 -8.88 14.17 -3.20
N LEU A 365 -8.65 13.38 -4.25
CA LEU A 365 -7.44 13.41 -5.06
C LEU A 365 -7.80 13.61 -6.53
N THR A 366 -7.18 14.58 -7.19
CA THR A 366 -7.19 14.65 -8.66
C THR A 366 -5.82 14.28 -9.18
N ARG A 367 -5.80 13.36 -10.15
CA ARG A 367 -4.63 12.94 -10.90
C ARG A 367 -4.68 13.46 -12.32
N ILE A 368 -3.62 14.13 -12.74
CA ILE A 368 -3.49 14.66 -14.10
C ILE A 368 -2.18 14.13 -14.68
N ARG A 369 -2.25 13.47 -15.83
CA ARG A 369 -1.06 12.95 -16.52
C ARG A 369 -1.05 13.38 -17.98
N ARG A 370 0.12 13.79 -18.46
CA ARG A 370 0.38 14.25 -19.84
C ARG A 370 1.71 13.66 -20.32
N GLY A 371 1.66 12.40 -20.76
CA GLY A 371 2.81 11.62 -21.17
C GLY A 371 3.81 11.44 -20.03
N ASN A 372 4.89 12.24 -20.07
CA ASN A 372 6.07 12.11 -19.21
C ASN A 372 6.05 13.00 -17.95
N TYR A 373 4.94 13.71 -17.71
CA TYR A 373 4.72 14.41 -16.44
C TYR A 373 3.33 14.13 -15.88
N ASP A 374 3.21 14.25 -14.57
CA ASP A 374 1.94 14.17 -13.86
C ASP A 374 1.88 15.14 -12.67
N ALA A 375 0.67 15.38 -12.16
CA ALA A 375 0.43 16.09 -10.92
C ALA A 375 -0.66 15.40 -10.07
N SER A 376 -0.52 15.54 -8.75
CA SER A 376 -1.58 15.27 -7.78
C SER A 376 -2.08 16.58 -7.18
N ILE A 377 -3.40 16.73 -7.07
CA ILE A 377 -4.06 17.79 -6.30
C ILE A 377 -4.81 17.13 -5.14
N LEU A 378 -4.55 17.56 -3.90
CA LEU A 378 -5.04 16.88 -2.69
C LEU A 378 -5.90 17.80 -1.81
N GLY A 379 -7.19 17.47 -1.69
CA GLY A 379 -8.21 18.26 -0.99
C GLY A 379 -8.30 18.10 0.53
N GLY A 380 -7.43 17.31 1.16
CA GLY A 380 -7.42 17.09 2.62
C GLY A 380 -6.02 16.85 3.20
N SER A 381 -4.98 17.16 2.42
CA SER A 381 -3.58 16.99 2.82
C SER A 381 -2.92 18.34 3.05
N THR A 382 -1.94 18.37 3.96
CA THR A 382 -1.07 19.55 4.12
C THR A 382 -0.15 19.78 2.92
N VAL A 383 0.12 18.71 2.16
CA VAL A 383 0.71 18.77 0.83
C VAL A 383 -0.45 18.82 -0.16
N PHE A 384 -0.74 19.99 -0.71
CA PHE A 384 -1.93 20.18 -1.56
C PHE A 384 -1.63 19.96 -3.05
N PHE A 385 -0.36 19.93 -3.45
CA PHE A 385 0.06 19.73 -4.83
C PHE A 385 1.39 18.98 -4.93
N THR A 386 1.49 18.02 -5.86
CA THR A 386 2.75 17.37 -6.26
C THR A 386 2.91 17.44 -7.77
N PHE A 387 4.15 17.42 -8.27
CA PHE A 387 4.45 17.42 -9.70
C PHE A 387 5.68 16.58 -10.01
N HIS A 388 5.50 15.60 -10.89
CA HIS A 388 6.54 14.66 -11.29
C HIS A 388 6.84 14.84 -12.78
N LYS A 389 8.12 14.96 -13.11
CA LYS A 389 8.58 15.09 -14.48
C LYS A 389 9.84 14.26 -14.68
N LYS A 390 9.65 13.02 -15.14
CA LYS A 390 10.71 12.00 -15.24
C LYS A 390 11.41 11.82 -13.89
N GLU A 391 12.72 12.09 -13.82
CA GLU A 391 13.57 11.94 -12.64
C GLU A 391 13.53 13.13 -11.66
N VAL A 392 12.84 14.23 -12.02
CA VAL A 392 12.71 15.40 -11.14
C VAL A 392 11.33 15.41 -10.53
N VAL A 393 11.29 15.48 -9.20
CA VAL A 393 10.07 15.36 -8.41
C VAL A 393 9.96 16.55 -7.46
N LEU A 394 8.90 17.34 -7.65
CA LEU A 394 8.35 18.24 -6.64
C LEU A 394 7.37 17.41 -5.80
N GLN A 395 7.88 16.82 -4.72
CA GLN A 395 7.14 15.88 -3.88
C GLN A 395 6.09 16.56 -3.01
N GLY A 396 6.09 17.89 -2.93
CA GLY A 396 5.00 18.61 -2.32
C GLY A 396 5.12 20.13 -2.38
N ILE A 397 3.97 20.79 -2.44
CA ILE A 397 3.82 22.19 -2.04
C ILE A 397 3.00 22.24 -0.75
N ARG A 398 3.53 22.94 0.26
CA ARG A 398 2.85 23.25 1.52
C ARG A 398 2.80 24.75 1.73
N MET A 399 1.91 25.19 2.61
CA MET A 399 1.88 26.58 3.07
C MET A 399 1.46 26.63 4.53
N ALA A 400 2.05 27.56 5.29
CA ALA A 400 1.62 27.86 6.64
C ALA A 400 1.64 29.37 6.90
N SER A 401 0.66 29.83 7.68
CA SER A 401 0.63 31.18 8.26
C SER A 401 0.81 31.12 9.77
N ALA A 402 1.29 32.20 10.37
CA ALA A 402 1.47 32.29 11.83
C ALA A 402 0.13 32.44 12.59
N PHE A 403 -1.01 32.35 11.89
CA PHE A 403 -2.35 32.63 12.40
C PHE A 403 -2.68 31.76 13.62
N PHE A 404 -2.65 32.37 14.81
CA PHE A 404 -2.97 31.74 16.11
C PHE A 404 -2.26 30.40 16.37
N GLY A 405 -1.11 30.16 15.73
CA GLY A 405 -0.38 28.88 15.81
C GLY A 405 -1.13 27.68 15.23
N LYS A 406 -2.09 27.90 14.33
CA LYS A 406 -2.89 26.88 13.67
C LYS A 406 -3.05 27.12 12.16
N GLY A 407 -2.14 27.88 11.57
CA GLY A 407 -2.24 28.34 10.19
C GLY A 407 -1.65 27.39 9.14
N GLN A 408 -1.37 26.12 9.47
CA GLN A 408 -1.01 25.11 8.48
C GLN A 408 -2.18 24.92 7.52
N PHE A 409 -1.95 25.14 6.23
CA PHE A 409 -2.98 24.92 5.22
C PHE A 409 -3.23 23.42 5.04
N ALA A 410 -4.50 23.05 5.13
CA ALA A 410 -5.11 21.84 4.61
C ALA A 410 -6.52 22.26 4.17
N ALA A 411 -6.94 21.84 2.98
CA ALA A 411 -8.22 22.30 2.45
C ALA A 411 -9.40 21.67 3.21
N ASP A 412 -10.42 22.48 3.49
CA ASP A 412 -11.70 22.02 4.04
C ASP A 412 -12.62 21.55 2.90
N SER A 413 -12.38 22.01 1.68
CA SER A 413 -13.14 21.66 0.48
C SER A 413 -12.28 21.77 -0.77
N MET A 414 -12.58 20.92 -1.76
CA MET A 414 -12.02 20.94 -3.10
C MET A 414 -13.16 20.87 -4.11
N THR A 415 -13.12 21.72 -5.13
CA THR A 415 -14.09 21.72 -6.23
C THR A 415 -13.37 21.77 -7.57
N GLU A 416 -13.96 21.14 -8.58
CA GLU A 416 -13.50 21.20 -9.97
C GLU A 416 -14.54 21.94 -10.82
N ASP A 417 -14.09 22.95 -11.57
CA ASP A 417 -14.89 23.65 -12.58
C ASP A 417 -14.07 23.80 -13.87
N ASN A 418 -14.42 23.03 -14.91
CA ASN A 418 -13.81 23.15 -16.25
C ASN A 418 -12.27 23.14 -16.24
N GLY A 419 -11.65 22.22 -15.49
CA GLY A 419 -10.18 22.11 -15.39
C GLY A 419 -9.52 23.10 -14.44
N LYS A 420 -10.32 23.85 -13.67
CA LYS A 420 -9.91 24.69 -12.55
C LYS A 420 -10.23 23.99 -11.24
N TYR A 421 -9.21 23.70 -10.45
CA TYR A 421 -9.34 23.05 -9.15
C TYR A 421 -9.18 24.08 -8.04
N VAL A 422 -10.20 24.24 -7.20
CA VAL A 422 -10.23 25.26 -6.15
C VAL A 422 -10.28 24.59 -4.78
N LEU A 423 -9.24 24.80 -4.00
CA LEU A 423 -9.07 24.31 -2.64
C LEU A 423 -9.25 25.48 -1.67
N THR A 424 -10.14 25.33 -0.69
CA THR A 424 -10.47 26.42 0.25
C THR A 424 -10.32 25.95 1.69
N SER A 425 -9.76 26.80 2.54
CA SER A 425 -9.70 26.62 4.00
C SER A 425 -10.12 27.88 4.75
N TYR A 426 -10.80 27.71 5.88
CA TYR A 426 -11.21 28.80 6.77
C TYR A 426 -10.73 28.58 8.21
N LEU A 427 -10.15 29.62 8.81
CA LEU A 427 -9.71 29.62 10.20
C LEU A 427 -10.29 30.81 10.96
N GLU A 428 -10.65 30.59 12.22
CA GLU A 428 -11.09 31.63 13.15
C GLU A 428 -10.26 31.65 14.43
N GLY A 429 -9.73 32.81 14.81
CA GLY A 429 -8.94 33.02 16.03
C GLY A 429 -9.64 33.97 16.99
N PRO A 430 -10.43 33.46 17.96
CA PRO A 430 -11.05 34.30 18.98
C PRO A 430 -10.13 34.54 20.19
N TYR A 431 -10.35 35.66 20.88
CA TYR A 431 -9.91 35.88 22.25
C TYR A 431 -11.04 35.57 23.22
N TYR A 432 -10.71 35.21 24.46
CA TYR A 432 -11.69 34.80 25.47
C TYR A 432 -11.72 35.81 26.60
N GLN A 433 -12.91 36.28 26.89
CA GLN A 433 -13.19 37.21 27.99
C GLN A 433 -13.06 36.51 29.36
N PRO A 434 -13.08 37.28 30.46
CA PRO A 434 -13.15 36.72 31.82
C PRO A 434 -14.26 35.69 31.98
N PHE A 435 -14.07 34.76 32.92
CA PHE A 435 -15.07 33.74 33.23
C PHE A 435 -16.28 34.41 33.89
N PRO A 436 -17.52 33.92 33.65
CA PRO A 436 -18.70 34.51 34.27
C PRO A 436 -18.58 34.57 35.81
N GLU A 437 -18.77 35.78 36.36
CA GLU A 437 -18.49 36.10 37.77
C GLU A 437 -19.23 35.18 38.74
N ASP A 438 -20.49 34.87 38.44
CA ASP A 438 -21.39 34.01 39.21
C ASP A 438 -20.97 32.54 39.24
N ARG A 439 -19.98 32.15 38.43
CA ARG A 439 -19.51 30.77 38.29
C ARG A 439 -18.02 30.59 38.61
N ILE A 440 -17.34 31.63 39.11
CA ILE A 440 -15.94 31.55 39.51
C ILE A 440 -15.83 30.67 40.78
N PRO A 441 -15.05 29.56 40.77
CA PRO A 441 -14.95 28.64 41.91
C PRO A 441 -14.31 29.23 43.18
N GLY A 442 -13.58 30.34 43.05
CA GLY A 442 -12.96 31.07 44.17
C GLY A 442 -11.62 30.50 44.67
N ASP A 443 -11.17 29.37 44.15
CA ASP A 443 -9.91 28.71 44.53
C ASP A 443 -8.73 29.02 43.58
N GLY A 444 -9.00 29.74 42.49
CA GLY A 444 -8.00 30.08 41.47
C GLY A 444 -7.62 28.93 40.54
N ASP A 445 -8.29 27.77 40.62
CA ASP A 445 -8.00 26.63 39.74
C ASP A 445 -8.52 26.89 38.32
N TRP A 446 -7.60 27.16 37.40
CA TRP A 446 -7.92 27.44 36.00
C TRP A 446 -8.59 26.26 35.29
N ALA A 447 -8.30 25.02 35.68
CA ALA A 447 -8.88 23.84 35.05
C ALA A 447 -10.41 23.75 35.28
N LYS A 448 -10.92 24.40 36.32
CA LYS A 448 -12.36 24.50 36.64
C LYS A 448 -13.08 25.62 35.88
N MET A 449 -12.38 26.37 35.03
CA MET A 449 -12.94 27.47 34.23
C MET A 449 -12.77 27.20 32.73
N PRO A 450 -13.53 26.25 32.15
CA PRO A 450 -13.34 25.80 30.79
C PRO A 450 -13.51 26.94 29.78
N ARG A 451 -12.66 26.92 28.75
CA ARG A 451 -12.61 27.93 27.69
C ARG A 451 -13.94 28.08 26.93
N SER A 452 -14.71 26.98 26.80
CA SER A 452 -16.01 26.95 26.10
C SER A 452 -17.09 27.81 26.76
N GLU A 453 -16.91 28.21 28.02
CA GLU A 453 -17.89 29.00 28.76
C GLU A 453 -17.49 30.47 28.90
N ARG A 454 -16.37 30.86 28.29
CA ARG A 454 -15.94 32.26 28.21
C ARG A 454 -16.53 32.89 26.95
N PRO A 455 -17.15 34.07 27.04
CA PRO A 455 -17.52 34.84 25.86
C PRO A 455 -16.29 35.10 24.98
N THR A 456 -16.48 35.08 23.66
CA THR A 456 -15.42 35.39 22.69
C THR A 456 -15.42 36.87 22.29
N SER A 457 -14.24 37.38 21.92
CA SER A 457 -14.03 38.76 21.48
C SER A 457 -12.85 38.85 20.50
N GLU A 458 -12.70 40.02 19.86
CA GLU A 458 -11.63 40.31 18.87
C GLU A 458 -11.41 39.19 17.86
N VAL A 459 -12.50 38.59 17.38
CA VAL A 459 -12.47 37.41 16.52
C VAL A 459 -11.77 37.73 15.20
N GLN A 460 -10.63 37.09 14.99
CA GLN A 460 -9.86 37.18 13.77
C GLN A 460 -10.26 36.05 12.81
N GLN A 461 -10.20 36.28 11.51
CA GLN A 461 -10.57 35.31 10.49
C GLN A 461 -9.50 35.21 9.41
N LEU A 462 -9.33 34.04 8.83
CA LEU A 462 -8.42 33.81 7.72
C LEU A 462 -9.08 32.85 6.72
N THR A 463 -9.21 33.28 5.46
CA THR A 463 -9.66 32.43 4.35
C THR A 463 -8.51 32.26 3.40
N SER A 464 -8.11 31.01 3.14
CA SER A 464 -7.06 30.66 2.17
C SER A 464 -7.67 29.92 1.00
N THR A 465 -7.39 30.35 -0.22
CA THR A 465 -7.84 29.73 -1.46
C THR A 465 -6.63 29.41 -2.31
N VAL A 466 -6.51 28.17 -2.77
CA VAL A 466 -5.54 27.74 -3.78
C VAL A 466 -6.30 27.32 -5.03
N THR A 467 -6.06 28.00 -6.13
CA THR A 467 -6.60 27.67 -7.44
C THR A 467 -5.50 27.06 -8.30
N ILE A 468 -5.76 25.91 -8.90
CA ILE A 468 -4.80 25.18 -9.74
C ILE A 468 -5.41 24.97 -11.12
N THR A 469 -4.65 25.31 -12.16
CA THR A 469 -5.03 25.13 -13.57
C THR A 469 -3.85 24.61 -14.38
N GLU A 470 -4.09 23.75 -15.37
CA GLU A 470 -3.07 23.38 -16.35
C GLU A 470 -2.62 24.61 -17.17
N SER A 471 -1.33 24.69 -17.46
CA SER A 471 -0.74 25.62 -18.43
C SER A 471 -0.23 24.84 -19.65
N GLU A 472 0.34 25.52 -20.66
CA GLU A 472 0.88 24.84 -21.85
C GLU A 472 1.94 23.76 -21.52
N LYS A 473 2.70 23.92 -20.43
CA LYS A 473 3.83 23.03 -20.08
C LYS A 473 3.88 22.60 -18.61
N GLY A 474 2.79 22.77 -17.86
CA GLY A 474 2.72 22.38 -16.46
C GLY A 474 1.48 22.96 -15.78
N PHE A 475 1.66 23.67 -14.67
CA PHE A 475 0.56 24.13 -13.82
C PHE A 475 0.76 25.55 -13.33
N LEU A 476 -0.34 26.29 -13.25
CA LEU A 476 -0.40 27.58 -12.57
C LEU A 476 -1.13 27.38 -11.24
N LEU A 477 -0.50 27.81 -10.15
CA LEU A 477 -1.09 27.81 -8.82
C LEU A 477 -1.27 29.26 -8.36
N GLU A 478 -2.50 29.66 -8.12
CA GLU A 478 -2.87 30.97 -7.57
C GLU A 478 -3.26 30.81 -6.11
N ILE A 479 -2.54 31.48 -5.22
CA ILE A 479 -2.76 31.46 -3.78
C ILE A 479 -3.29 32.82 -3.36
N ASP A 480 -4.50 32.83 -2.81
CA ASP A 480 -5.19 34.02 -2.30
C ASP A 480 -5.56 33.82 -0.83
N ILE A 481 -5.07 34.69 0.06
CA ILE A 481 -5.35 34.64 1.50
C ILE A 481 -5.85 36.00 1.97
N ARG A 482 -7.04 36.00 2.58
CA ARG A 482 -7.76 37.21 3.05
C ARG A 482 -8.25 37.05 4.48
N GLY A 483 -8.71 38.16 5.07
CA GLY A 483 -9.23 38.23 6.43
C GLY A 483 -8.34 39.12 7.29
N THR A 484 -7.61 38.52 8.23
CA THR A 484 -6.73 39.22 9.16
C THR A 484 -5.49 39.73 8.44
N ASP A 485 -5.19 41.02 8.56
CA ASP A 485 -4.04 41.66 7.91
C ASP A 485 -2.72 41.36 8.64
N HIS A 486 -1.62 41.47 7.91
CA HIS A 486 -0.24 41.41 8.39
C HIS A 486 0.17 40.09 9.08
N VAL A 487 -0.51 38.99 8.78
CA VAL A 487 -0.14 37.66 9.28
C VAL A 487 1.01 37.11 8.44
N PRO A 488 2.20 36.83 9.03
CA PRO A 488 3.32 36.22 8.32
C PRO A 488 2.96 34.85 7.76
N LEU A 489 3.47 34.51 6.57
CA LEU A 489 3.28 33.20 5.94
C LEU A 489 4.49 32.78 5.10
N ALA A 490 4.62 31.47 4.91
CA ALA A 490 5.60 30.88 4.02
C ALA A 490 4.94 29.82 3.12
N VAL A 491 5.29 29.83 1.84
CA VAL A 491 4.98 28.78 0.87
C VAL A 491 6.26 27.97 0.66
N GLU A 492 6.13 26.66 0.74
CA GLU A 492 7.22 25.69 0.73
C GLU A 492 7.11 24.79 -0.51
N LEU A 493 8.14 24.78 -1.35
CA LEU A 493 8.26 23.88 -2.50
C LEU A 493 9.32 22.82 -2.18
N ILE A 494 8.89 21.59 -1.99
CA ILE A 494 9.70 20.47 -1.49
C ILE A 494 10.07 19.57 -2.66
N PHE A 495 11.36 19.46 -2.93
CA PHE A 495 11.91 18.65 -4.01
C PHE A 495 12.58 17.40 -3.45
N ARG A 496 12.54 16.30 -4.21
CA ARG A 496 13.26 15.08 -3.85
C ARG A 496 14.77 15.31 -3.92
N PRO A 497 15.58 14.77 -2.98
CA PRO A 497 17.04 14.88 -3.01
C PRO A 497 17.70 14.39 -4.30
N GLY A 498 18.91 14.89 -4.59
CA GLY A 498 19.74 14.48 -5.74
C GLY A 498 19.83 15.48 -6.88
N GLY A 499 19.13 16.62 -6.79
CA GLY A 499 19.21 17.72 -7.74
C GLY A 499 19.83 19.00 -7.19
N THR A 500 19.95 20.01 -8.05
CA THR A 500 20.54 21.32 -7.72
C THR A 500 19.60 22.47 -8.03
N PHE A 501 19.61 23.49 -7.16
CA PHE A 501 18.88 24.74 -7.39
C PHE A 501 19.70 25.73 -8.22
N ALA A 502 19.00 26.48 -9.08
CA ALA A 502 19.50 27.66 -9.75
C ALA A 502 18.45 28.79 -9.68
N GLY A 503 18.91 30.05 -9.67
CA GLY A 503 18.03 31.22 -9.53
C GLY A 503 17.50 31.45 -8.11
N THR A 504 18.15 30.86 -7.10
CA THR A 504 17.74 30.93 -5.68
C THR A 504 18.90 31.39 -4.80
N VAL A 505 18.58 31.82 -3.58
CA VAL A 505 19.58 32.24 -2.58
C VAL A 505 19.54 31.26 -1.40
N PRO A 506 20.65 30.61 -1.01
CA PRO A 506 20.67 29.72 0.16
C PRO A 506 20.19 30.40 1.44
N HIS A 507 19.53 29.63 2.31
CA HIS A 507 19.27 30.04 3.68
C HIS A 507 20.58 30.07 4.46
N GLU A 508 20.71 31.03 5.39
CA GLU A 508 21.97 31.27 6.10
C GLU A 508 22.32 30.13 7.06
N GLU A 509 21.31 29.55 7.71
CA GLU A 509 21.50 28.54 8.78
C GLU A 509 20.99 27.13 8.44
N LEU A 510 20.10 26.97 7.46
CA LEU A 510 19.39 25.72 7.23
C LEU A 510 19.94 25.05 5.96
N GLU A 511 20.44 23.82 6.14
CA GLU A 511 20.89 22.99 5.03
C GLU A 511 19.72 22.66 4.08
N ASP A 512 20.04 22.56 2.79
CA ASP A 512 19.08 22.23 1.73
C ASP A 512 17.86 23.17 1.67
N VAL A 513 17.98 24.38 2.20
CA VAL A 513 16.96 25.42 2.13
C VAL A 513 17.45 26.59 1.28
N VAL A 514 16.59 27.03 0.37
CA VAL A 514 16.82 28.23 -0.44
C VAL A 514 15.59 29.15 -0.41
N PHE A 515 15.83 30.43 -0.60
CA PHE A 515 14.80 31.43 -0.89
C PHE A 515 14.71 31.67 -2.39
N LEU A 516 13.50 31.68 -2.93
CA LEU A 516 13.23 32.26 -4.24
C LEU A 516 12.81 33.72 -4.06
N LYS A 517 13.80 34.61 -4.03
CA LYS A 517 13.57 36.04 -3.70
C LYS A 517 12.85 36.82 -4.79
N ASP A 518 13.16 36.52 -6.04
CA ASP A 518 12.57 37.10 -7.25
C ASP A 518 12.72 36.12 -8.43
N GLY A 519 12.23 36.50 -9.61
CA GLY A 519 12.49 35.77 -10.85
C GLY A 519 11.97 34.32 -10.82
N LYS A 520 12.57 33.45 -11.64
CA LYS A 520 12.24 32.00 -11.66
C LYS A 520 13.39 31.20 -11.07
N GLY A 521 13.04 30.20 -10.27
CA GLY A 521 13.93 29.14 -9.81
C GLY A 521 13.90 27.94 -10.76
N LYS A 522 14.93 27.12 -10.67
CA LYS A 522 15.05 25.85 -11.38
C LYS A 522 15.62 24.79 -10.45
N TYR A 523 15.02 23.61 -10.41
CA TYR A 523 15.59 22.42 -9.77
C TYR A 523 15.87 21.36 -10.82
N SER A 524 17.10 20.84 -10.87
CA SER A 524 17.54 19.93 -11.94
C SER A 524 18.13 18.64 -11.39
N THR A 525 17.72 17.50 -11.96
CA THR A 525 18.29 16.17 -11.70
C THR A 525 18.56 15.50 -13.05
N GLY A 526 19.80 15.08 -13.29
CA GLY A 526 20.23 14.54 -14.57
C GLY A 526 19.91 15.50 -15.73
N ASN A 527 19.15 15.00 -16.72
CA ASN A 527 18.76 15.76 -17.92
C ASN A 527 17.38 16.41 -17.82
N SER A 528 16.74 16.37 -16.66
CA SER A 528 15.39 16.91 -16.44
C SER A 528 15.44 18.09 -15.46
N ALA A 529 14.44 18.97 -15.54
CA ALA A 529 14.30 20.10 -14.64
C ALA A 529 12.86 20.53 -14.47
N ILE A 530 12.55 21.05 -13.28
CA ILE A 530 11.33 21.78 -12.96
C ILE A 530 11.71 23.25 -12.80
N HIS A 531 10.99 24.14 -13.47
CA HIS A 531 11.08 25.59 -13.23
C HIS A 531 9.89 26.02 -12.37
N PHE A 532 10.13 26.99 -11.48
CA PHE A 532 9.11 27.46 -10.55
C PHE A 532 9.24 28.97 -10.30
N GLY A 533 8.11 29.67 -10.13
CA GLY A 533 8.09 31.10 -9.77
C GLY A 533 6.93 31.88 -10.41
N PRO A 534 6.87 33.21 -10.27
CA PRO A 534 7.95 34.07 -9.75
C PRO A 534 8.21 33.98 -8.24
N GLY A 535 9.39 34.41 -7.81
CA GLY A 535 9.78 34.55 -6.41
C GLY A 535 9.08 35.67 -5.65
N LEU A 536 9.07 35.54 -4.32
CA LEU A 536 8.60 36.56 -3.39
C LEU A 536 9.26 36.34 -2.03
N HIS A 537 9.88 37.40 -1.48
CA HIS A 537 10.56 37.33 -0.19
C HIS A 537 10.34 38.62 0.62
N ARG A 538 9.43 38.57 1.59
CA ARG A 538 9.13 39.69 2.50
C ARG A 538 9.75 39.54 3.89
N HIS A 539 10.20 38.34 4.25
CA HIS A 539 10.91 38.04 5.51
C HIS A 539 11.68 36.71 5.40
N SER A 540 12.58 36.42 6.34
CA SER A 540 13.38 35.18 6.35
C SER A 540 12.77 34.05 7.20
N TRP A 541 11.63 34.28 7.87
CA TRP A 541 11.02 33.27 8.74
C TRP A 541 10.36 32.13 7.95
N VAL A 542 10.99 30.95 7.90
CA VAL A 542 10.49 29.77 7.17
C VAL A 542 9.85 28.69 8.06
N GLN A 543 10.24 28.62 9.34
CA GLN A 543 9.62 27.73 10.34
C GLN A 543 8.45 28.44 11.04
N ILE A 544 7.38 28.69 10.29
CA ILE A 544 6.21 29.44 10.76
C ILE A 544 5.54 28.73 11.94
N ARG A 545 5.18 29.48 12.99
CA ARG A 545 4.48 28.91 14.15
C ARG A 545 3.14 28.28 13.73
N GLY A 546 2.94 27.02 14.08
CA GLY A 546 1.74 26.26 13.72
C GLY A 546 1.83 25.58 12.36
N GLY A 547 2.92 25.78 11.61
CA GLY A 547 3.27 24.96 10.47
C GLY A 547 3.91 23.63 10.88
N LEU A 548 3.86 22.65 9.99
CA LEU A 548 4.58 21.40 10.15
C LEU A 548 6.10 21.63 10.13
N PRO A 549 6.89 20.76 10.79
CA PRO A 549 8.34 20.79 10.65
C PRO A 549 8.78 20.71 9.18
N LYS A 550 9.92 21.34 8.87
CA LYS A 550 10.58 21.15 7.58
C LYS A 550 10.85 19.65 7.34
N MET A 551 10.61 19.21 6.11
CA MET A 551 11.02 17.87 5.67
C MET A 551 12.53 17.82 5.42
N ASP A 552 13.13 16.67 5.65
CA ASP A 552 14.54 16.39 5.31
C ASP A 552 14.71 16.22 3.79
N ALA A 553 14.59 17.34 3.07
CA ALA A 553 14.57 17.40 1.61
C ALA A 553 14.95 18.81 1.09
N PRO A 554 15.53 18.94 -0.12
CA PRO A 554 15.74 20.22 -0.79
C PRO A 554 14.46 21.04 -0.91
N THR A 555 14.49 22.27 -0.39
CA THR A 555 13.28 23.08 -0.21
C THR A 555 13.50 24.53 -0.64
N ALA A 556 12.61 25.05 -1.49
CA ALA A 556 12.56 26.46 -1.83
C ALA A 556 11.39 27.16 -1.12
N TYR A 557 11.63 28.31 -0.49
CA TYR A 557 10.58 29.11 0.16
C TYR A 557 10.29 30.42 -0.57
N LEU A 558 9.00 30.78 -0.55
CA LEU A 558 8.49 32.13 -0.77
C LEU A 558 7.85 32.63 0.53
N THR A 559 8.00 33.91 0.85
CA THR A 559 7.53 34.47 2.13
C THR A 559 6.77 35.78 1.96
N GLY A 560 5.73 35.97 2.76
CA GLY A 560 4.79 37.07 2.62
C GLY A 560 4.02 37.41 3.89
N PHE A 561 3.09 38.35 3.76
CA PHE A 561 2.12 38.69 4.80
C PHE A 561 0.73 38.73 4.17
N THR A 562 -0.32 38.48 4.96
CA THR A 562 -1.69 38.70 4.53
C THR A 562 -2.03 40.21 4.46
N PRO A 563 -2.98 40.64 3.60
CA PRO A 563 -3.59 39.85 2.53
C PRO A 563 -2.54 39.44 1.49
N PHE A 564 -2.64 38.21 1.02
CA PHE A 564 -1.63 37.60 0.15
C PHE A 564 -2.30 37.16 -1.14
N HIS A 565 -1.75 37.59 -2.28
CA HIS A 565 -2.16 37.10 -3.59
C HIS A 565 -0.89 36.87 -4.41
N HIS A 566 -0.64 35.62 -4.77
CA HIS A 566 0.57 35.25 -5.52
C HIS A 566 0.30 34.08 -6.46
N GLN A 567 0.87 34.16 -7.65
CA GLN A 567 0.80 33.11 -8.66
C GLN A 567 2.16 32.42 -8.80
N ILE A 568 2.17 31.09 -8.85
CA ILE A 568 3.35 30.25 -9.01
C ILE A 568 3.13 29.36 -10.23
N GLN A 569 3.92 29.57 -11.27
CA GLN A 569 4.00 28.71 -12.44
C GLN A 569 4.99 27.58 -12.17
N ILE A 570 4.61 26.34 -12.45
CA ILE A 570 5.44 25.12 -12.38
C ILE A 570 5.54 24.53 -13.79
N ASP A 571 6.76 24.40 -14.33
CA ASP A 571 7.05 23.99 -15.72
C ASP A 571 8.08 22.86 -15.87
#